data_AF-A0A5B7XXN6-F1
#
_entry.id   AF-A0A5B7XXN6-F1
#
_cell.length_a   1.000
_cell.length_b   1.000
_cell.length_c   1.000
_cell.angle_alpha   90.00
_cell.angle_beta   90.00
_cell.angle_gamma   90.00
#
_symmetry.space_group_name_H-M   'P 1'
#
loop_
_entity.id
_entity.type
_entity.pdbx_description
1 polymer ?
#
loop_
_entity_poly.entity_id
_entity_poly.type
_entity_poly.pdbx_seq_one_letter_code
_entity_poly.pdbx_strand_id
1 'polypeptide(L)'
;MLHQQQWAKRLTQAVVAASALIGLAWGSQSVVHASTLAIPDISEWQGKLTSSQVANLKSQVSFVINRRQYGSSYQDLYATNNTALYVKYGIPFGEYDYARFTSAASAKAEAKDFYNRSNKNAQFYVLDFEENDVTSGTTNAAVKAWYEEMSALTSKKLIFYSYQSFATSYANTARQNFDAQWIANYSTTPTISYALWQYTDNNYLSALGEYTDNSQAVTSVHPISWWTDSVTTALSHVTYAYSSYKAGQHIYLHKGATKYVDGTAISTADRQKFYAISKVKSLTQSKSKQALYISSLGKWVLSQDATGFWVGQHGSYTLRQKLNIYSNAALTKKTGSSYASGTTVAGTVVKAPSGKSYRIKTSKGYISANTQYSNHAYYESLGSVKTITTKKKVYEYSKSTFKQANRASAVTKGTKLTVTAVKKRSTGSRYFVLSNGKYVTALQSYVTE
;
A
#
# COMPACT_ATOMS: atom_id res chain seq x y z
N MET A 1 -50.12 -11.71 67.69
CA MET A 1 -48.72 -11.53 67.26
C MET A 1 -48.58 -12.31 65.95
N LEU A 2 -48.27 -11.77 64.77
CA LEU A 2 -47.61 -10.54 64.34
C LEU A 2 -48.36 -9.90 63.14
N HIS A 3 -48.10 -8.61 62.97
CA HIS A 3 -48.58 -7.63 61.99
C HIS A 3 -48.09 -7.91 60.54
N GLN A 4 -48.96 -7.81 59.53
CA GLN A 4 -49.19 -6.69 58.59
C GLN A 4 -48.08 -6.36 57.57
N GLN A 5 -48.52 -6.38 56.30
CA GLN A 5 -48.32 -5.39 55.23
C GLN A 5 -46.99 -5.32 54.40
N GLN A 6 -47.20 -5.49 53.09
CA GLN A 6 -46.92 -4.52 52.01
C GLN A 6 -45.69 -4.68 51.04
N TRP A 7 -46.03 -4.84 49.74
CA TRP A 7 -45.47 -4.26 48.48
C TRP A 7 -44.77 -5.15 47.41
N ALA A 8 -45.45 -5.18 46.26
CA ALA A 8 -45.05 -5.21 44.84
C ALA A 8 -43.65 -5.68 44.35
N LYS A 9 -43.72 -6.70 43.47
CA LYS A 9 -42.88 -7.08 42.30
C LYS A 9 -41.58 -6.30 42.01
N ARG A 10 -40.48 -7.04 41.78
CA ARG A 10 -39.60 -6.87 40.61
C ARG A 10 -38.94 -8.20 40.19
N LEU A 11 -39.08 -8.53 38.91
CA LEU A 11 -38.38 -9.61 38.21
C LEU A 11 -37.01 -9.12 37.72
N THR A 12 -36.08 -10.07 37.75
CA THR A 12 -34.77 -10.23 37.14
C THR A 12 -34.50 -9.48 35.82
N GLN A 13 -33.37 -8.78 35.72
CA GLN A 13 -32.57 -8.64 34.49
C GLN A 13 -31.21 -7.98 34.79
N ALA A 14 -30.15 -8.57 34.26
CA ALA A 14 -28.77 -8.09 34.35
C ALA A 14 -28.60 -6.82 33.50
N VAL A 15 -28.07 -5.76 34.10
CA VAL A 15 -27.71 -4.51 33.43
C VAL A 15 -26.19 -4.47 33.25
N VAL A 16 -25.73 -4.61 32.00
CA VAL A 16 -24.43 -4.11 31.56
C VAL A 16 -24.59 -2.60 31.39
N ALA A 17 -23.84 -1.83 32.19
CA ALA A 17 -23.91 -0.38 32.18
C ALA A 17 -23.37 0.19 30.86
N ALA A 18 -24.28 0.79 30.09
CA ALA A 18 -23.98 1.75 29.04
C ALA A 18 -23.60 3.10 29.65
N SER A 19 -22.66 3.81 29.03
CA SER A 19 -22.48 5.26 29.25
C SER A 19 -22.08 5.93 27.94
N ALA A 20 -23.11 6.53 27.31
CA ALA A 20 -23.11 7.72 26.48
C ALA A 20 -22.34 7.74 25.14
N LEU A 21 -23.02 7.31 24.06
CA LEU A 21 -22.92 7.94 22.75
C LEU A 21 -24.34 8.25 22.25
N ILE A 22 -24.76 9.49 22.44
CA ILE A 22 -25.83 10.19 21.70
C ILE A 22 -25.13 11.50 21.28
N GLY A 23 -25.01 11.92 20.03
CA GLY A 23 -25.66 11.55 18.79
C GLY A 23 -25.97 12.87 18.08
N LEU A 24 -25.44 13.10 16.87
CA LEU A 24 -26.09 13.94 15.86
C LEU A 24 -25.73 13.37 14.49
N ALA A 25 -26.77 13.10 13.72
CA ALA A 25 -26.81 12.26 12.54
C ALA A 25 -26.85 13.09 11.26
N TRP A 26 -26.40 12.48 10.16
CA TRP A 26 -26.98 12.46 8.79
C TRP A 26 -25.88 12.34 7.73
N GLY A 27 -26.02 11.33 6.87
CA GLY A 27 -25.05 11.00 5.82
C GLY A 27 -24.60 9.54 5.89
N SER A 28 -25.53 8.62 5.68
CA SER A 28 -25.23 7.22 5.38
C SER A 28 -24.39 7.13 4.11
N GLN A 29 -23.07 7.06 4.27
CA GLN A 29 -22.17 6.44 3.30
C GLN A 29 -21.55 5.23 3.98
N SER A 30 -22.01 4.07 3.54
CA SER A 30 -21.34 2.79 3.70
C SER A 30 -19.87 2.97 3.31
N VAL A 31 -18.96 2.94 4.28
CA VAL A 31 -17.52 3.03 3.98
C VAL A 31 -17.13 1.66 3.43
N VAL A 32 -17.17 1.54 2.10
CA VAL A 32 -16.82 0.33 1.36
C VAL A 32 -15.35 -0.02 1.61
N HIS A 33 -15.13 -1.32 1.75
CA HIS A 33 -13.89 -2.01 2.09
C HIS A 33 -12.67 -1.62 1.22
N ALA A 34 -11.52 -1.53 1.90
CA ALA A 34 -10.11 -1.58 1.46
C ALA A 34 -9.78 -1.32 -0.04
N SER A 35 -8.98 -0.29 -0.31
CA SER A 35 -8.34 -0.06 -1.62
C SER A 35 -7.47 -1.25 -2.03
N THR A 36 -7.90 -2.03 -3.01
CA THR A 36 -7.06 -3.06 -3.62
C THR A 36 -5.95 -2.38 -4.43
N LEU A 37 -4.83 -3.07 -4.64
CA LEU A 37 -3.87 -2.64 -5.67
C LEU A 37 -4.58 -2.67 -7.04
N ALA A 38 -4.02 -1.99 -8.03
CA ALA A 38 -4.59 -1.90 -9.37
C ALA A 38 -4.94 -3.29 -9.93
N ILE A 39 -6.03 -3.37 -10.68
CA ILE A 39 -6.43 -4.55 -11.46
C ILE A 39 -6.52 -4.07 -12.91
N PRO A 40 -5.37 -3.92 -13.59
CA PRO A 40 -5.38 -3.51 -14.98
C PRO A 40 -5.76 -4.69 -15.87
N ASP A 41 -6.48 -4.36 -16.92
CA ASP A 41 -6.57 -5.17 -18.12
C ASP A 41 -5.56 -4.69 -19.16
N ILE A 42 -4.92 -5.64 -19.84
CA ILE A 42 -3.76 -5.42 -20.71
C ILE A 42 -3.98 -6.16 -22.03
N SER A 43 -3.64 -5.52 -23.14
CA SER A 43 -3.67 -6.12 -24.49
C SER A 43 -2.38 -5.80 -25.24
N GLU A 44 -2.35 -6.11 -26.54
CA GLU A 44 -1.23 -5.73 -27.41
C GLU A 44 -0.97 -4.21 -27.45
N TRP A 45 -1.94 -3.38 -27.07
CA TRP A 45 -1.82 -1.93 -27.04
C TRP A 45 -0.80 -1.43 -26.00
N GLN A 46 -0.56 -2.18 -24.92
CA GLN A 46 0.53 -1.93 -23.95
C GLN A 46 1.86 -2.56 -24.40
N GLY A 47 1.89 -3.15 -25.59
CA GLY A 47 3.09 -3.68 -26.21
C GLY A 47 3.63 -4.98 -25.60
N LYS A 48 4.82 -5.35 -26.08
CA LYS A 48 5.55 -6.53 -25.61
C LYS A 48 6.25 -6.20 -24.29
N LEU A 49 5.67 -6.64 -23.18
CA LEU A 49 6.22 -6.36 -21.87
C LEU A 49 7.60 -6.99 -21.67
N THR A 50 8.49 -6.24 -21.03
CA THR A 50 9.82 -6.70 -20.65
C THR A 50 9.81 -7.37 -19.28
N SER A 51 10.83 -8.19 -19.02
CA SER A 51 11.07 -8.79 -17.70
C SER A 51 11.15 -7.74 -16.57
N SER A 52 11.71 -6.55 -16.85
CA SER A 52 11.80 -5.46 -15.87
C SER A 52 10.43 -4.85 -15.57
N GLN A 53 9.64 -4.54 -16.61
CA GLN A 53 8.29 -4.01 -16.46
C GLN A 53 7.44 -4.98 -15.63
N VAL A 54 7.41 -6.27 -15.98
CA VAL A 54 6.62 -7.27 -15.25
C VAL A 54 7.12 -7.47 -13.83
N ALA A 55 8.43 -7.53 -13.59
CA ALA A 55 8.98 -7.63 -12.23
C ALA A 55 8.55 -6.45 -11.33
N ASN A 56 8.51 -5.24 -11.89
CA ASN A 56 8.08 -4.03 -11.17
C ASN A 56 6.56 -3.97 -10.99
N LEU A 57 5.81 -4.46 -11.97
CA LEU A 57 4.34 -4.48 -11.98
C LEU A 57 3.77 -5.28 -10.80
N LYS A 58 4.44 -6.37 -10.40
CA LYS A 58 4.03 -7.24 -9.27
C LYS A 58 3.69 -6.50 -7.98
N SER A 59 4.34 -5.36 -7.73
CA SER A 59 4.11 -4.57 -6.51
C SER A 59 2.99 -3.53 -6.62
N GLN A 60 2.45 -3.35 -7.83
CA GLN A 60 1.46 -2.31 -8.16
C GLN A 60 0.07 -2.90 -8.42
N VAL A 61 0.00 -4.22 -8.68
CA VAL A 61 -1.25 -4.89 -9.08
C VAL A 61 -1.69 -5.95 -8.09
N SER A 62 -3.00 -6.13 -7.98
CA SER A 62 -3.59 -7.30 -7.31
C SER A 62 -3.49 -8.50 -8.25
N PHE A 63 -3.94 -8.36 -9.48
CA PHE A 63 -3.77 -9.30 -10.59
C PHE A 63 -3.92 -8.55 -11.92
N VAL A 64 -3.63 -9.19 -13.03
CA VAL A 64 -3.77 -8.64 -14.39
C VAL A 64 -4.83 -9.41 -15.16
N ILE A 65 -5.58 -8.77 -16.06
CA ILE A 65 -6.49 -9.46 -17.01
C ILE A 65 -5.94 -9.24 -18.42
N ASN A 66 -5.37 -10.26 -19.06
CA ASN A 66 -4.69 -10.07 -20.35
C ASN A 66 -5.54 -10.54 -21.52
N ARG A 67 -5.68 -9.74 -22.58
CA ARG A 67 -6.36 -10.19 -23.80
C ARG A 67 -5.63 -11.39 -24.38
N ARG A 68 -6.35 -12.42 -24.78
CA ARG A 68 -5.74 -13.55 -25.51
C ARG A 68 -6.04 -13.50 -26.98
N GLN A 69 -7.25 -13.09 -27.34
CA GLN A 69 -7.71 -13.06 -28.71
C GLN A 69 -8.76 -11.96 -28.91
N TYR A 70 -8.98 -11.64 -30.17
CA TYR A 70 -10.09 -10.83 -30.65
C TYR A 70 -10.85 -11.70 -31.64
N GLY A 71 -11.86 -12.37 -31.10
CA GLY A 71 -12.57 -13.44 -31.74
C GLY A 71 -11.69 -14.62 -32.15
N SER A 72 -12.30 -15.51 -32.93
CA SER A 72 -11.59 -16.68 -33.48
C SER A 72 -10.50 -16.31 -34.50
N SER A 73 -10.61 -15.14 -35.16
CA SER A 73 -9.75 -14.78 -36.29
C SER A 73 -8.41 -14.15 -35.91
N TYR A 74 -8.24 -13.66 -34.67
CA TYR A 74 -7.05 -12.91 -34.28
C TYR A 74 -6.55 -13.26 -32.88
N GLN A 75 -5.30 -13.70 -32.78
CA GLN A 75 -4.61 -13.87 -31.51
C GLN A 75 -3.81 -12.61 -31.17
N ASP A 76 -3.93 -12.14 -29.93
CA ASP A 76 -3.17 -10.98 -29.46
C ASP A 76 -1.65 -11.18 -29.60
N LEU A 77 -0.98 -10.22 -30.22
CA LEU A 77 0.45 -10.32 -30.62
C LEU A 77 1.38 -10.60 -29.44
N TYR A 78 1.07 -10.04 -28.26
CA TYR A 78 2.00 -10.03 -27.13
C TYR A 78 1.53 -10.86 -25.94
N ALA A 79 0.29 -11.34 -25.94
CA ALA A 79 -0.27 -12.16 -24.87
C ALA A 79 0.63 -13.36 -24.48
N THR A 80 1.17 -14.11 -25.45
CA THR A 80 2.04 -15.27 -25.14
C THR A 80 3.30 -14.86 -24.39
N ASN A 81 3.92 -13.74 -24.78
CA ASN A 81 5.09 -13.20 -24.08
C ASN A 81 4.69 -12.70 -22.68
N ASN A 82 3.64 -11.89 -22.60
CA ASN A 82 3.26 -11.19 -21.39
C ASN A 82 2.81 -12.18 -20.31
N THR A 83 1.96 -13.16 -20.65
CA THR A 83 1.51 -14.16 -19.68
C THR A 83 2.60 -15.15 -19.27
N ALA A 84 3.55 -15.48 -20.14
CA ALA A 84 4.74 -16.25 -19.75
C ALA A 84 5.58 -15.49 -18.71
N LEU A 85 5.69 -14.16 -18.84
CA LEU A 85 6.36 -13.32 -17.83
C LEU A 85 5.54 -13.22 -16.54
N TYR A 86 4.22 -13.13 -16.59
CA TYR A 86 3.38 -13.16 -15.38
C TYR A 86 3.61 -14.46 -14.59
N VAL A 87 3.66 -15.61 -15.27
CA VAL A 87 4.04 -16.89 -14.66
C VAL A 87 5.43 -16.81 -14.04
N LYS A 88 6.44 -16.40 -14.83
CA LYS A 88 7.85 -16.31 -14.38
C LYS A 88 8.03 -15.45 -13.13
N TYR A 89 7.33 -14.32 -13.05
CA TYR A 89 7.45 -13.38 -11.94
C TYR A 89 6.40 -13.60 -10.84
N GLY A 90 5.47 -14.54 -11.03
CA GLY A 90 4.40 -14.85 -10.07
C GLY A 90 3.44 -13.67 -9.88
N ILE A 91 2.98 -13.08 -10.98
CA ILE A 91 1.82 -12.18 -11.01
C ILE A 91 0.60 -13.05 -11.35
N PRO A 92 -0.41 -13.15 -10.49
CA PRO A 92 -1.65 -13.82 -10.84
C PRO A 92 -2.37 -13.06 -11.97
N PHE A 93 -2.97 -13.80 -12.90
CA PHE A 93 -3.64 -13.20 -14.04
C PHE A 93 -4.83 -14.03 -14.50
N GLY A 94 -5.83 -13.37 -15.07
CA GLY A 94 -6.83 -13.97 -15.95
C GLY A 94 -6.52 -13.66 -17.41
N GLU A 95 -7.24 -14.30 -18.32
CA GLU A 95 -7.21 -13.94 -19.74
C GLU A 95 -8.62 -13.65 -20.24
N TYR A 96 -8.74 -12.77 -21.25
CA TYR A 96 -10.03 -12.42 -21.85
C TYR A 96 -10.09 -12.63 -23.36
N ASP A 97 -11.28 -12.95 -23.83
CA ASP A 97 -11.68 -13.13 -25.22
C ASP A 97 -12.58 -11.99 -25.64
N TYR A 98 -12.11 -11.11 -26.54
CA TYR A 98 -12.96 -10.06 -27.11
C TYR A 98 -13.87 -10.70 -28.16
N ALA A 99 -15.17 -10.73 -27.88
CA ALA A 99 -16.15 -11.47 -28.65
C ALA A 99 -16.34 -10.96 -30.07
N ARG A 100 -16.32 -11.86 -31.06
CA ARG A 100 -16.66 -11.59 -32.48
C ARG A 100 -17.51 -12.69 -33.12
N PHE A 101 -18.16 -13.51 -32.31
CA PHE A 101 -19.06 -14.55 -32.80
C PHE A 101 -20.32 -13.96 -33.47
N THR A 102 -20.81 -14.65 -34.50
CA THR A 102 -21.99 -14.25 -35.29
C THR A 102 -23.23 -15.12 -35.05
N SER A 103 -23.07 -16.21 -34.29
CA SER A 103 -24.11 -17.18 -33.95
C SER A 103 -23.72 -17.99 -32.70
N ALA A 104 -24.65 -18.79 -32.17
CA ALA A 104 -24.33 -19.73 -31.09
C ALA A 104 -23.30 -20.79 -31.50
N ALA A 105 -23.26 -21.22 -32.76
CA ALA A 105 -22.27 -22.18 -33.24
C ALA A 105 -20.86 -21.57 -33.29
N SER A 106 -20.73 -20.35 -33.82
CA SER A 106 -19.44 -19.64 -33.84
C SER A 106 -18.99 -19.25 -32.43
N ALA A 107 -19.91 -18.96 -31.50
CA ALA A 107 -19.56 -18.68 -30.11
C ALA A 107 -18.91 -19.88 -29.40
N LYS A 108 -19.36 -21.11 -29.70
CA LYS A 108 -18.69 -22.33 -29.23
C LYS A 108 -17.32 -22.51 -29.86
N ALA A 109 -17.20 -22.28 -31.17
CA ALA A 109 -15.90 -22.35 -31.85
C ALA A 109 -14.90 -21.35 -31.23
N GLU A 110 -15.35 -20.13 -30.97
CA GLU A 110 -14.56 -19.06 -30.38
C GLU A 110 -14.10 -19.36 -28.95
N ALA A 111 -15.01 -19.87 -28.10
CA ALA A 111 -14.69 -20.38 -26.77
C ALA A 111 -13.59 -21.46 -26.82
N LYS A 112 -13.71 -22.40 -27.75
CA LYS A 112 -12.73 -23.49 -27.92
C LYS A 112 -11.37 -22.96 -28.37
N ASP A 113 -11.35 -22.03 -29.32
CA ASP A 113 -10.12 -21.38 -29.77
C ASP A 113 -9.47 -20.58 -28.63
N PHE A 114 -10.26 -19.80 -27.89
CA PHE A 114 -9.81 -19.05 -26.73
C PHE A 114 -9.18 -19.96 -25.69
N TYR A 115 -9.88 -21.04 -25.32
CA TYR A 115 -9.36 -22.00 -24.35
C TYR A 115 -8.06 -22.64 -24.82
N ASN A 116 -8.00 -23.09 -26.08
CA ASN A 116 -6.81 -23.72 -26.65
C ASN A 116 -5.62 -22.78 -26.69
N ARG A 117 -5.84 -21.51 -27.02
CA ARG A 117 -4.81 -20.49 -27.05
C ARG A 117 -4.37 -20.13 -25.63
N SER A 118 -5.29 -20.03 -24.68
CA SER A 118 -5.01 -19.48 -23.34
C SER A 118 -3.91 -20.20 -22.57
N ASN A 119 -3.13 -19.42 -21.82
CA ASN A 119 -2.12 -19.91 -20.91
C ASN A 119 -2.78 -20.68 -19.76
N LYS A 120 -2.40 -21.94 -19.58
CA LYS A 120 -3.02 -22.80 -18.57
C LYS A 120 -2.73 -22.38 -17.12
N ASN A 121 -1.86 -21.39 -16.88
CA ASN A 121 -1.69 -20.77 -15.56
C ASN A 121 -2.64 -19.60 -15.28
N ALA A 122 -3.44 -19.15 -16.27
CA ALA A 122 -4.50 -18.16 -16.02
C ALA A 122 -5.44 -18.67 -14.92
N GLN A 123 -5.85 -17.81 -14.00
CA GLN A 123 -6.64 -18.21 -12.83
C GLN A 123 -8.15 -18.26 -13.12
N PHE A 124 -8.58 -17.47 -14.10
CA PHE A 124 -9.95 -17.38 -14.59
C PHE A 124 -9.93 -16.94 -16.05
N TYR A 125 -11.07 -17.10 -16.71
CA TYR A 125 -11.27 -16.70 -18.09
C TYR A 125 -12.44 -15.74 -18.22
N VAL A 126 -12.34 -14.77 -19.11
CA VAL A 126 -13.33 -13.72 -19.28
C VAL A 126 -13.88 -13.75 -20.71
N LEU A 127 -15.20 -13.67 -20.84
CA LEU A 127 -15.83 -13.26 -22.09
C LEU A 127 -16.02 -11.75 -22.06
N ASP A 128 -15.38 -11.04 -22.98
CA ASP A 128 -15.57 -9.61 -23.21
C ASP A 128 -16.57 -9.43 -24.36
N PHE A 129 -17.80 -8.99 -24.03
CA PHE A 129 -18.89 -8.84 -24.98
C PHE A 129 -19.42 -7.40 -24.99
N GLU A 130 -18.94 -6.62 -25.94
CA GLU A 130 -19.20 -5.18 -26.05
C GLU A 130 -19.76 -4.74 -27.40
N GLU A 131 -19.79 -5.64 -28.38
CA GLU A 131 -20.32 -5.40 -29.72
C GLU A 131 -21.21 -6.56 -30.16
N ASN A 132 -22.25 -6.27 -30.95
CA ASN A 132 -23.21 -7.27 -31.40
C ASN A 132 -22.99 -7.61 -32.88
N ASP A 133 -22.16 -8.64 -33.12
CA ASP A 133 -21.93 -9.21 -34.46
C ASP A 133 -22.89 -10.38 -34.78
N VAL A 134 -23.86 -10.68 -33.90
CA VAL A 134 -24.76 -11.82 -34.06
C VAL A 134 -25.76 -11.58 -35.20
N THR A 135 -25.63 -12.37 -36.26
CA THR A 135 -26.50 -12.35 -37.45
C THR A 135 -27.46 -13.53 -37.50
N SER A 136 -27.23 -14.58 -36.70
CA SER A 136 -28.09 -15.75 -36.60
C SER A 136 -28.36 -16.17 -35.16
N GLY A 137 -29.63 -16.22 -34.78
CA GLY A 137 -30.08 -16.49 -33.41
C GLY A 137 -30.18 -15.22 -32.56
N THR A 138 -29.94 -15.34 -31.26
CA THR A 138 -29.96 -14.21 -30.31
C THR A 138 -28.63 -14.07 -29.60
N THR A 139 -28.30 -12.85 -29.19
CA THR A 139 -27.10 -12.54 -28.41
C THR A 139 -27.02 -13.33 -27.10
N ASN A 140 -28.14 -13.45 -26.37
CA ASN A 140 -28.20 -14.29 -25.17
C ASN A 140 -27.94 -15.78 -25.47
N ALA A 141 -28.43 -16.30 -26.59
CA ALA A 141 -28.14 -17.68 -26.99
C ALA A 141 -26.66 -17.87 -27.34
N ALA A 142 -26.03 -16.89 -28.00
CA ALA A 142 -24.61 -16.94 -28.34
C ALA A 142 -23.70 -16.83 -27.11
N VAL A 143 -23.96 -15.86 -26.22
CA VAL A 143 -23.24 -15.71 -24.93
C VAL A 143 -23.39 -16.97 -24.07
N LYS A 144 -24.60 -17.54 -23.99
CA LYS A 144 -24.84 -18.80 -23.27
C LYS A 144 -24.06 -19.96 -23.89
N ALA A 145 -24.01 -20.04 -25.22
CA ALA A 145 -23.27 -21.09 -25.92
C ALA A 145 -21.76 -21.01 -25.67
N TRP A 146 -21.18 -19.81 -25.64
CA TRP A 146 -19.78 -19.59 -25.23
C TRP A 146 -19.54 -20.06 -23.80
N TYR A 147 -20.42 -19.67 -22.87
CA TYR A 147 -20.33 -20.07 -21.46
C TYR A 147 -20.38 -21.59 -21.28
N GLU A 148 -21.33 -22.27 -21.92
CA GLU A 148 -21.47 -23.72 -21.83
C GLU A 148 -20.26 -24.47 -22.40
N GLU A 149 -19.70 -24.00 -23.51
CA GLU A 149 -18.49 -24.59 -24.08
C GLU A 149 -17.29 -24.40 -23.16
N MET A 150 -17.05 -23.19 -22.65
CA MET A 150 -15.96 -22.94 -21.71
C MET A 150 -16.13 -23.75 -20.42
N SER A 151 -17.35 -23.84 -19.89
CA SER A 151 -17.65 -24.62 -18.68
C SER A 151 -17.37 -26.12 -18.89
N ALA A 152 -17.60 -26.64 -20.09
CA ALA A 152 -17.24 -28.02 -20.44
C ALA A 152 -15.72 -28.23 -20.59
N LEU A 153 -14.98 -27.20 -21.00
CA LEU A 153 -13.53 -27.27 -21.26
C LEU A 153 -12.67 -27.07 -20.00
N THR A 154 -13.20 -26.41 -18.96
CA THR A 154 -12.43 -26.03 -17.77
C THR A 154 -13.29 -25.91 -16.52
N SER A 155 -12.70 -26.23 -15.37
CA SER A 155 -13.30 -25.99 -14.04
C SER A 155 -12.92 -24.63 -13.44
N LYS A 156 -12.17 -23.80 -14.17
CA LYS A 156 -11.81 -22.44 -13.75
C LYS A 156 -13.00 -21.50 -13.90
N LYS A 157 -12.95 -20.42 -13.12
CA LYS A 157 -14.01 -19.41 -13.06
C LYS A 157 -14.17 -18.70 -14.40
N LEU A 158 -15.41 -18.47 -14.80
CA LEU A 158 -15.80 -17.78 -16.01
C LEU A 158 -16.45 -16.44 -15.64
N ILE A 159 -15.92 -15.37 -16.20
CA ILE A 159 -16.31 -13.99 -15.87
C ILE A 159 -16.93 -13.34 -17.10
N PHE A 160 -18.02 -12.62 -16.93
CA PHE A 160 -18.64 -11.84 -18.00
C PHE A 160 -18.19 -10.38 -17.91
N TYR A 161 -17.64 -9.83 -18.98
CA TYR A 161 -17.31 -8.42 -19.12
C TYR A 161 -18.16 -7.70 -20.18
N SER A 162 -18.58 -6.48 -19.84
CA SER A 162 -19.22 -5.53 -20.76
C SER A 162 -19.42 -4.17 -20.08
N TYR A 163 -19.64 -3.11 -20.85
CA TYR A 163 -20.19 -1.87 -20.29
C TYR A 163 -21.69 -2.00 -19.99
N GLN A 164 -22.13 -1.32 -18.92
CA GLN A 164 -23.44 -1.58 -18.28
C GLN A 164 -24.66 -1.56 -19.23
N SER A 165 -24.75 -0.55 -20.10
CA SER A 165 -25.91 -0.41 -20.99
C SER A 165 -25.98 -1.53 -22.02
N PHE A 166 -24.84 -1.92 -22.60
CA PHE A 166 -24.78 -3.02 -23.56
C PHE A 166 -25.10 -4.37 -22.90
N ALA A 167 -24.53 -4.64 -21.73
CA ALA A 167 -24.84 -5.84 -20.95
C ALA A 167 -26.35 -6.01 -20.72
N THR A 168 -27.03 -4.90 -20.42
CA THR A 168 -28.47 -4.88 -20.14
C THR A 168 -29.32 -5.03 -21.41
N SER A 169 -28.86 -4.52 -22.55
CA SER A 169 -29.59 -4.65 -23.81
C SER A 169 -29.39 -6.01 -24.49
N TYR A 170 -28.18 -6.55 -24.46
CA TYR A 170 -27.80 -7.67 -25.33
C TYR A 170 -27.49 -8.98 -24.60
N ALA A 171 -27.16 -8.97 -23.31
CA ALA A 171 -26.74 -10.18 -22.59
C ALA A 171 -27.42 -10.36 -21.22
N ASN A 172 -28.53 -9.66 -20.97
CA ASN A 172 -29.06 -9.46 -19.61
C ASN A 172 -29.38 -10.77 -18.87
N THR A 173 -29.87 -11.79 -19.60
CA THR A 173 -30.21 -13.09 -19.03
C THR A 173 -29.01 -14.02 -19.04
N ALA A 174 -28.25 -14.10 -20.14
CA ALA A 174 -27.14 -15.02 -20.28
C ALA A 174 -25.96 -14.69 -19.36
N ARG A 175 -25.68 -13.40 -19.09
CA ARG A 175 -24.61 -12.94 -18.17
C ARG A 175 -24.77 -13.45 -16.75
N GLN A 176 -25.99 -13.81 -16.34
CA GLN A 176 -26.26 -14.30 -14.98
C GLN A 176 -25.73 -15.73 -14.75
N ASN A 177 -25.36 -16.46 -15.80
CA ASN A 177 -24.80 -17.81 -15.67
C ASN A 177 -23.32 -17.79 -15.24
N PHE A 178 -22.61 -16.68 -15.43
CA PHE A 178 -21.20 -16.57 -15.14
C PHE A 178 -20.93 -16.49 -13.63
N ASP A 179 -19.76 -16.97 -13.20
CA ASP A 179 -19.36 -16.99 -11.80
C ASP A 179 -19.27 -15.59 -11.19
N ALA A 180 -18.90 -14.60 -12.01
CA ALA A 180 -18.93 -13.19 -11.63
C ALA A 180 -19.07 -12.26 -12.85
N GLN A 181 -19.40 -11.00 -12.57
CA GLN A 181 -19.60 -9.97 -13.57
C GLN A 181 -18.62 -8.82 -13.38
N TRP A 182 -17.88 -8.51 -14.44
CA TRP A 182 -16.96 -7.39 -14.55
C TRP A 182 -17.64 -6.30 -15.39
N ILE A 183 -18.08 -5.21 -14.77
CA ILE A 183 -18.89 -4.20 -15.46
C ILE A 183 -18.11 -2.90 -15.58
N ALA A 184 -18.05 -2.35 -16.79
CA ALA A 184 -17.48 -1.02 -17.04
C ALA A 184 -18.52 0.09 -16.87
N ASN A 185 -18.15 1.13 -16.13
CA ASN A 185 -18.84 2.42 -16.08
C ASN A 185 -17.90 3.49 -15.51
N TYR A 186 -17.44 4.43 -16.33
CA TYR A 186 -16.45 5.42 -15.91
C TYR A 186 -17.05 6.67 -15.25
N SER A 187 -18.37 6.85 -15.38
CA SER A 187 -19.07 8.03 -14.88
C SER A 187 -19.58 7.81 -13.46
N THR A 188 -20.09 6.62 -13.16
CA THR A 188 -20.72 6.29 -11.88
C THR A 188 -20.51 4.83 -11.52
N THR A 189 -20.63 4.49 -10.24
CA THR A 189 -20.71 3.10 -9.80
C THR A 189 -21.81 2.33 -10.56
N PRO A 190 -21.58 1.10 -11.04
CA PRO A 190 -22.58 0.33 -11.75
C PRO A 190 -23.85 0.09 -10.90
N THR A 191 -25.01 0.09 -11.55
CA THR A 191 -26.33 -0.10 -10.96
C THR A 191 -26.91 -1.50 -11.23
N ILE A 192 -26.25 -2.31 -12.05
CA ILE A 192 -26.54 -3.75 -12.22
C ILE A 192 -25.64 -4.59 -11.31
N SER A 193 -25.84 -5.91 -11.23
CA SER A 193 -24.93 -6.79 -10.47
C SER A 193 -23.51 -6.79 -11.05
N TYR A 194 -22.50 -6.65 -10.19
CA TYR A 194 -21.07 -6.72 -10.53
C TYR A 194 -20.25 -7.19 -9.33
N ALA A 195 -19.14 -7.86 -9.60
CA ALA A 195 -18.12 -8.23 -8.61
C ALA A 195 -16.77 -7.53 -8.89
N LEU A 196 -16.57 -7.05 -10.12
CA LEU A 196 -15.42 -6.26 -10.54
C LEU A 196 -15.94 -5.04 -11.31
N TRP A 197 -15.44 -3.84 -11.01
CA TRP A 197 -15.85 -2.60 -11.67
C TRP A 197 -14.67 -1.99 -12.40
N GLN A 198 -14.73 -1.91 -13.73
CA GLN A 198 -13.80 -1.08 -14.50
C GLN A 198 -14.27 0.38 -14.42
N TYR A 199 -13.51 1.20 -13.70
CA TYR A 199 -13.94 2.54 -13.33
C TYR A 199 -13.17 3.63 -14.06
N THR A 200 -12.08 3.29 -14.75
CA THR A 200 -11.27 4.25 -15.51
C THR A 200 -10.46 3.54 -16.58
N ASP A 201 -10.21 4.28 -17.66
CA ASP A 201 -9.26 4.02 -18.75
C ASP A 201 -7.93 4.77 -18.58
N ASN A 202 -7.79 5.51 -17.48
CA ASN A 202 -6.75 6.52 -17.31
C ASN A 202 -5.97 6.34 -16.00
N ASN A 203 -5.66 5.11 -15.62
CA ASN A 203 -4.84 4.80 -14.46
C ASN A 203 -3.36 4.68 -14.85
N TYR A 204 -2.49 5.50 -14.26
CA TYR A 204 -1.06 5.47 -14.57
C TYR A 204 -0.34 4.32 -13.84
N LEU A 205 0.22 3.38 -14.60
CA LEU A 205 1.09 2.31 -14.07
C LEU A 205 2.55 2.63 -14.32
N SER A 206 3.23 3.12 -13.28
CA SER A 206 4.65 3.48 -13.37
C SER A 206 5.57 2.31 -13.78
N ALA A 207 5.17 1.06 -13.53
CA ALA A 207 5.91 -0.10 -13.99
C ALA A 207 5.92 -0.24 -15.52
N LEU A 208 4.87 0.27 -16.18
CA LEU A 208 4.70 0.23 -17.63
C LEU A 208 5.10 1.56 -18.29
N GLY A 209 4.97 2.67 -17.57
CA GLY A 209 5.25 4.02 -18.08
C GLY A 209 4.09 4.59 -18.90
N GLU A 210 2.88 4.06 -18.73
CA GLU A 210 1.70 4.38 -19.53
C GLU A 210 0.42 4.38 -18.67
N TYR A 211 -0.65 4.91 -19.26
CA TYR A 211 -2.00 4.85 -18.70
C TYR A 211 -2.71 3.59 -19.20
N THR A 212 -3.42 2.93 -18.30
CA THR A 212 -4.18 1.71 -18.58
C THR A 212 -5.59 1.81 -18.05
N ASP A 213 -6.46 0.97 -18.58
CA ASP A 213 -7.68 0.57 -17.91
C ASP A 213 -7.39 0.04 -16.51
N ASN A 214 -8.31 0.30 -15.58
CA ASN A 214 -8.19 -0.20 -14.23
C ASN A 214 -9.54 -0.50 -13.59
N SER A 215 -9.52 -1.58 -12.85
CA SER A 215 -10.68 -2.12 -12.16
C SER A 215 -10.52 -2.17 -10.64
N GLN A 216 -11.66 -2.21 -9.95
CA GLN A 216 -11.75 -2.40 -8.51
C GLN A 216 -12.65 -3.60 -8.21
N ALA A 217 -12.13 -4.57 -7.45
CA ALA A 217 -12.91 -5.72 -7.00
C ALA A 217 -13.81 -5.32 -5.83
N VAL A 218 -15.08 -5.73 -5.88
CA VAL A 218 -16.02 -5.55 -4.77
C VAL A 218 -15.77 -6.65 -3.75
N THR A 219 -14.90 -6.39 -2.79
CA THR A 219 -14.41 -7.43 -1.85
C THR A 219 -15.49 -8.01 -0.94
N SER A 220 -16.65 -7.35 -0.83
CA SER A 220 -17.83 -7.89 -0.14
C SER A 220 -18.61 -8.91 -0.97
N VAL A 221 -18.44 -8.93 -2.30
CA VAL A 221 -19.00 -9.96 -3.20
C VAL A 221 -18.01 -11.12 -3.31
N HIS A 222 -16.78 -10.83 -3.74
CA HIS A 222 -15.71 -11.82 -3.82
C HIS A 222 -14.39 -11.22 -3.29
N PRO A 223 -13.74 -11.85 -2.29
CA PRO A 223 -12.41 -11.42 -1.86
C PRO A 223 -11.39 -11.61 -3.00
N ILE A 224 -10.26 -10.90 -2.97
CA ILE A 224 -9.22 -11.05 -4.01
C ILE A 224 -8.76 -12.51 -4.17
N SER A 225 -8.69 -13.26 -3.06
CA SER A 225 -8.34 -14.69 -3.08
C SER A 225 -9.27 -15.56 -3.91
N TRP A 226 -10.52 -15.14 -4.13
CA TRP A 226 -11.46 -15.85 -5.00
C TRP A 226 -11.03 -15.78 -6.47
N TRP A 227 -10.44 -14.67 -6.89
CA TRP A 227 -10.01 -14.47 -8.28
C TRP A 227 -8.75 -15.27 -8.63
N THR A 228 -7.90 -15.62 -7.66
CA THR A 228 -6.54 -16.08 -8.00
C THR A 228 -6.06 -17.36 -7.31
N ASP A 229 -6.98 -18.15 -6.73
CA ASP A 229 -6.86 -19.50 -6.11
C ASP A 229 -5.63 -19.86 -5.24
N SER A 230 -4.66 -18.96 -5.05
CA SER A 230 -3.51 -19.07 -4.17
C SER A 230 -2.78 -17.73 -4.15
N VAL A 231 -2.75 -17.09 -2.98
CA VAL A 231 -1.87 -15.97 -2.61
C VAL A 231 -1.63 -14.95 -3.73
N THR A 232 -2.66 -14.27 -4.21
CA THR A 232 -2.47 -12.83 -4.27
C THR A 232 -2.16 -12.42 -2.86
N THR A 233 -0.97 -11.86 -2.67
CA THR A 233 -0.77 -10.80 -1.71
C THR A 233 -1.82 -9.71 -1.98
N ALA A 234 -3.08 -9.96 -1.62
CA ALA A 234 -3.80 -8.98 -0.85
C ALA A 234 -2.79 -8.60 0.21
N LEU A 235 -2.30 -7.37 0.13
CA LEU A 235 -1.58 -6.82 1.24
C LEU A 235 -2.59 -6.81 2.41
N SER A 236 -2.72 -7.94 3.13
CA SER A 236 -2.48 -7.85 4.55
C SER A 236 -1.24 -6.98 4.61
N HIS A 237 -1.38 -5.82 5.24
CA HIS A 237 -0.31 -4.87 5.38
C HIS A 237 0.83 -5.64 6.06
N VAL A 238 1.68 -6.31 5.28
CA VAL A 238 2.88 -6.94 5.78
C VAL A 238 3.70 -5.71 6.09
N THR A 239 3.60 -5.31 7.35
CA THR A 239 4.53 -4.42 7.96
C THR A 239 5.84 -5.19 7.90
N TYR A 240 6.54 -5.09 6.77
CA TYR A 240 7.95 -5.40 6.76
C TYR A 240 8.53 -4.33 7.67
N ALA A 241 8.68 -4.67 8.94
CA ALA A 241 9.21 -3.79 9.99
C ALA A 241 10.56 -3.15 9.60
N TYR A 242 11.18 -3.62 8.51
CA TYR A 242 12.54 -3.41 8.08
C TYR A 242 12.70 -3.01 6.58
N SER A 243 11.66 -2.66 5.81
CA SER A 243 11.81 -2.41 4.34
C SER A 243 11.60 -0.95 3.90
N SER A 244 11.79 0.01 4.79
CA SER A 244 11.63 1.45 4.51
C SER A 244 12.85 2.28 4.94
N TYR A 245 14.02 1.65 5.01
CA TYR A 245 15.23 2.36 5.40
C TYR A 245 15.64 3.41 4.37
N LYS A 246 16.30 4.46 4.87
CA LYS A 246 16.86 5.55 4.07
C LYS A 246 18.36 5.67 4.33
N ALA A 247 19.09 6.16 3.33
CA ALA A 247 20.48 6.58 3.52
C ALA A 247 20.59 7.59 4.68
N GLY A 248 21.67 7.48 5.46
CA GLY A 248 21.90 8.26 6.68
C GLY A 248 21.31 7.66 7.96
N GLN A 249 20.38 6.70 7.85
CA GLN A 249 19.88 5.98 9.03
C GLN A 249 20.91 4.98 9.57
N HIS A 250 20.73 4.56 10.82
CA HIS A 250 21.62 3.61 11.48
C HIS A 250 20.88 2.31 11.77
N ILE A 251 21.55 1.18 11.56
CA ILE A 251 21.04 -0.15 11.84
C ILE A 251 21.95 -0.90 12.80
N TYR A 252 21.36 -1.81 13.57
CA TYR A 252 22.07 -2.85 14.30
C TYR A 252 22.02 -4.14 13.48
N LEU A 253 23.17 -4.66 13.07
CA LEU A 253 23.28 -5.91 12.32
C LEU A 253 23.12 -7.11 13.27
N HIS A 254 22.25 -8.05 12.94
CA HIS A 254 21.90 -9.15 13.84
C HIS A 254 22.99 -10.21 13.94
N LYS A 255 22.94 -11.03 15.01
CA LYS A 255 23.80 -12.21 15.15
C LYS A 255 23.56 -13.25 14.03
N GLY A 256 22.31 -13.33 13.57
CA GLY A 256 21.86 -14.25 12.52
C GLY A 256 22.18 -13.80 11.09
N ALA A 257 22.75 -12.61 10.90
CA ALA A 257 23.18 -12.12 9.60
C ALA A 257 24.42 -12.88 9.14
N THR A 258 24.24 -14.06 8.52
CA THR A 258 25.35 -14.95 8.17
C THR A 258 25.91 -14.70 6.77
N LYS A 259 25.14 -14.12 5.87
CA LYS A 259 25.53 -13.87 4.47
C LYS A 259 25.19 -12.44 4.03
N TYR A 260 26.07 -11.85 3.24
CA TYR A 260 25.77 -10.63 2.48
C TYR A 260 24.83 -10.95 1.31
N VAL A 261 24.33 -9.91 0.64
CA VAL A 261 23.48 -10.03 -0.54
C VAL A 261 24.14 -10.85 -1.66
N ASP A 262 25.46 -10.72 -1.83
CA ASP A 262 26.25 -11.47 -2.82
C ASP A 262 26.53 -12.92 -2.42
N GLY A 263 25.99 -13.39 -1.29
CA GLY A 263 26.15 -14.75 -0.77
C GLY A 263 27.44 -14.98 0.03
N THR A 264 28.37 -14.03 0.05
CA THR A 264 29.61 -14.14 0.83
C THR A 264 29.32 -14.08 2.34
N ALA A 265 30.13 -14.77 3.13
CA ALA A 265 29.92 -14.87 4.58
C ALA A 265 30.19 -13.53 5.29
N ILE A 266 29.32 -13.17 6.24
CA ILE A 266 29.56 -12.05 7.16
C ILE A 266 30.38 -12.57 8.34
N SER A 267 31.54 -11.97 8.62
CA SER A 267 32.37 -12.33 9.78
C SER A 267 31.58 -12.21 11.09
N THR A 268 31.79 -13.11 12.04
CA THR A 268 31.17 -13.02 13.38
C THR A 268 31.53 -11.72 14.09
N ALA A 269 32.72 -11.18 13.83
CA ALA A 269 33.16 -9.90 14.36
C ALA A 269 32.36 -8.71 13.81
N ASP A 270 31.78 -8.81 12.60
CA ASP A 270 31.02 -7.71 11.98
C ASP A 270 29.54 -7.72 12.36
N ARG A 271 29.07 -8.81 12.95
CA ARG A 271 27.70 -8.95 13.46
C ARG A 271 27.55 -8.26 14.80
N GLN A 272 26.31 -8.03 15.21
CA GLN A 272 26.00 -7.42 16.52
C GLN A 272 26.61 -6.02 16.71
N LYS A 273 26.76 -5.28 15.62
CA LYS A 273 27.33 -3.93 15.56
C LYS A 273 26.36 -2.94 14.93
N PHE A 274 26.54 -1.67 15.27
CA PHE A 274 25.81 -0.58 14.64
C PHE A 274 26.55 -0.07 13.40
N TYR A 275 25.81 0.17 12.33
CA TYR A 275 26.32 0.71 11.08
C TYR A 275 25.42 1.82 10.55
N ALA A 276 26.03 2.79 9.89
CA ALA A 276 25.31 3.76 9.07
C ALA A 276 24.98 3.16 7.70
N ILE A 277 23.76 3.39 7.24
CA ILE A 277 23.34 3.06 5.89
C ILE A 277 23.82 4.18 4.98
N SER A 278 24.64 3.83 4.00
CA SER A 278 25.17 4.79 3.02
C SER A 278 24.33 4.85 1.76
N LYS A 279 23.79 3.71 1.30
CA LYS A 279 22.89 3.61 0.16
C LYS A 279 21.83 2.55 0.43
N VAL A 280 20.70 2.66 -0.26
CA VAL A 280 19.64 1.65 -0.28
C VAL A 280 19.32 1.30 -1.72
N LYS A 281 18.86 0.08 -1.97
CA LYS A 281 18.29 -0.31 -3.26
C LYS A 281 17.13 -1.28 -3.06
N SER A 282 16.17 -1.24 -3.97
CA SER A 282 15.12 -2.25 -4.06
C SER A 282 15.77 -3.59 -4.43
N LEU A 283 15.38 -4.64 -3.72
CA LEU A 283 15.88 -6.00 -3.95
C LEU A 283 14.88 -6.99 -3.37
N THR A 284 14.40 -7.93 -4.16
CA THR A 284 13.64 -9.08 -3.65
C THR A 284 14.59 -10.25 -3.45
N GLN A 285 14.97 -10.52 -2.20
CA GLN A 285 15.82 -11.66 -1.84
C GLN A 285 15.47 -12.13 -0.42
N SER A 286 15.24 -13.44 -0.26
CA SER A 286 14.81 -14.03 1.01
C SER A 286 13.56 -13.32 1.57
N LYS A 287 13.62 -12.73 2.77
CA LYS A 287 12.53 -11.99 3.42
C LYS A 287 12.65 -10.47 3.26
N SER A 288 13.55 -9.99 2.39
CA SER A 288 13.83 -8.57 2.18
C SER A 288 13.27 -8.09 0.85
N LYS A 289 12.73 -6.86 0.86
CA LYS A 289 12.43 -6.07 -0.35
C LYS A 289 13.44 -4.93 -0.58
N GLN A 290 14.44 -4.84 0.30
CA GLN A 290 15.43 -3.78 0.31
C GLN A 290 16.80 -4.34 0.71
N ALA A 291 17.86 -3.86 0.08
CA ALA A 291 19.23 -4.07 0.53
C ALA A 291 19.84 -2.76 1.05
N LEU A 292 20.70 -2.89 2.06
CA LEU A 292 21.34 -1.77 2.75
C LEU A 292 22.84 -1.82 2.51
N TYR A 293 23.41 -0.77 1.91
CA TYR A 293 24.84 -0.69 1.69
C TYR A 293 25.53 -0.12 2.92
N ILE A 294 26.45 -0.91 3.47
CA ILE A 294 27.26 -0.55 4.62
C ILE A 294 28.67 -0.24 4.13
N SER A 295 28.98 1.06 3.96
CA SER A 295 30.26 1.50 3.37
C SER A 295 31.48 1.01 4.16
N SER A 296 31.40 0.97 5.50
CA SER A 296 32.49 0.47 6.34
C SER A 296 32.75 -1.03 6.18
N LEU A 297 31.80 -1.79 5.64
CA LEU A 297 31.97 -3.20 5.31
C LEU A 297 32.23 -3.41 3.80
N GLY A 298 32.07 -2.36 2.98
CA GLY A 298 32.12 -2.48 1.51
C GLY A 298 31.03 -3.37 0.90
N LYS A 299 29.97 -3.70 1.65
CA LYS A 299 29.02 -4.77 1.30
C LYS A 299 27.56 -4.37 1.48
N TRP A 300 26.68 -5.11 0.80
CA TRP A 300 25.23 -5.00 0.94
C TRP A 300 24.71 -6.09 1.89
N VAL A 301 23.88 -5.70 2.85
CA VAL A 301 23.15 -6.62 3.74
C VAL A 301 21.66 -6.62 3.40
N LEU A 302 20.99 -7.74 3.64
CA LEU A 302 19.54 -7.85 3.51
C LEU A 302 18.86 -7.08 4.65
N SER A 303 17.77 -6.37 4.37
CA SER A 303 17.11 -5.54 5.38
C SER A 303 16.50 -6.34 6.54
N GLN A 304 16.12 -7.59 6.29
CA GLN A 304 15.67 -8.56 7.29
C GLN A 304 16.69 -8.85 8.40
N ASP A 305 17.99 -8.66 8.12
CA ASP A 305 19.09 -9.01 9.01
C ASP A 305 19.50 -7.85 9.93
N ALA A 306 18.71 -6.78 9.92
CA ALA A 306 19.04 -5.50 10.54
C ALA A 306 17.84 -4.89 11.26
N THR A 307 18.11 -4.08 12.29
CA THR A 307 17.08 -3.25 12.94
C THR A 307 17.54 -1.81 13.07
N GLY A 308 16.74 -0.89 12.57
CA GLY A 308 17.01 0.54 12.62
C GLY A 308 16.75 1.17 13.96
N PHE A 309 17.67 2.05 14.35
CA PHE A 309 17.53 2.88 15.55
C PHE A 309 17.95 4.31 15.25
N TRP A 310 17.29 5.26 15.91
CA TRP A 310 17.81 6.62 15.98
C TRP A 310 19.10 6.62 16.79
N VAL A 311 20.17 7.14 16.19
CA VAL A 311 21.49 7.33 16.80
C VAL A 311 21.84 8.81 16.75
N GLY A 312 22.46 9.32 17.81
CA GLY A 312 22.73 10.76 17.97
C GLY A 312 21.48 11.56 18.36
N GLN A 313 21.67 12.86 18.65
CA GLN A 313 20.58 13.71 19.13
C GLN A 313 19.78 14.36 18.00
N HIS A 314 18.45 14.21 18.06
CA HIS A 314 17.49 14.77 17.09
C HIS A 314 16.39 15.63 17.75
N GLY A 315 16.45 15.80 19.07
CA GLY A 315 15.59 16.71 19.84
C GLY A 315 14.15 16.24 20.02
N SER A 316 13.42 15.99 18.93
CA SER A 316 12.01 15.60 18.99
C SER A 316 11.64 14.63 17.88
N TYR A 317 10.66 13.78 18.18
CA TYR A 317 10.25 12.65 17.34
C TYR A 317 8.73 12.62 17.22
N THR A 318 8.21 12.44 16.02
CA THR A 318 6.77 12.24 15.79
C THR A 318 6.49 10.74 15.77
N LEU A 319 5.61 10.29 16.65
CA LEU A 319 5.29 8.87 16.80
C LEU A 319 4.36 8.39 15.68
N ARG A 320 4.63 7.19 15.15
CA ARG A 320 3.82 6.53 14.12
C ARG A 320 2.74 5.62 14.68
N GLN A 321 2.85 5.30 15.97
CA GLN A 321 1.94 4.42 16.70
C GLN A 321 1.95 4.76 18.19
N LYS A 322 0.98 4.22 18.94
CA LYS A 322 0.96 4.30 20.40
C LYS A 322 2.21 3.61 20.97
N LEU A 323 2.90 4.28 21.90
CA LEU A 323 4.06 3.72 22.59
C LEU A 323 3.90 3.79 24.11
N ASN A 324 4.09 2.64 24.77
CA ASN A 324 4.17 2.56 26.22
C ASN A 324 5.43 3.25 26.72
N ILE A 325 5.31 3.90 27.87
CA ILE A 325 6.42 4.56 28.56
C ILE A 325 6.98 3.61 29.61
N TYR A 326 8.30 3.57 29.74
CA TYR A 326 9.02 2.71 30.66
C TYR A 326 9.85 3.54 31.62
N SER A 327 10.04 3.06 32.86
CA SER A 327 10.85 3.77 33.85
C SER A 327 12.35 3.55 33.67
N ASN A 328 12.76 2.56 32.88
CA ASN A 328 14.16 2.21 32.65
C ASN A 328 14.51 2.08 31.16
N ALA A 329 15.80 2.26 30.84
CA ALA A 329 16.31 2.17 29.47
C ALA A 329 16.33 0.73 28.91
N ALA A 330 16.17 -0.31 29.74
CA ALA A 330 16.01 -1.68 29.26
C ALA A 330 14.62 -1.93 28.66
N LEU A 331 13.63 -1.08 28.98
CA LEU A 331 12.20 -1.23 28.69
C LEU A 331 11.59 -2.48 29.34
N THR A 332 12.03 -2.82 30.56
CA THR A 332 11.49 -3.98 31.30
C THR A 332 10.34 -3.62 32.25
N LYS A 333 10.26 -2.36 32.71
CA LYS A 333 9.23 -1.89 33.65
C LYS A 333 8.39 -0.78 33.04
N LYS A 334 7.15 -1.10 32.66
CA LYS A 334 6.16 -0.13 32.16
C LYS A 334 5.74 0.81 33.30
N THR A 335 5.46 2.07 32.97
CA THR A 335 4.93 3.05 33.94
C THR A 335 3.40 3.04 34.02
N GLY A 336 2.72 2.29 33.16
CA GLY A 336 1.26 2.36 32.97
C GLY A 336 0.81 3.50 32.04
N SER A 337 1.70 4.46 31.74
CA SER A 337 1.43 5.56 30.81
C SER A 337 1.85 5.23 29.37
N SER A 338 1.29 5.95 28.41
CA SER A 338 1.65 5.85 26.99
C SER A 338 1.56 7.20 26.27
N TYR A 339 2.23 7.31 25.14
CA TYR A 339 2.00 8.37 24.16
C TYR A 339 1.11 7.84 23.04
N ALA A 340 0.18 8.66 22.56
CA ALA A 340 -0.68 8.32 21.43
C ALA A 340 0.08 8.39 20.08
N SER A 341 -0.45 7.72 19.07
CA SER A 341 0.04 7.88 17.68
C SER A 341 -0.05 9.35 17.23
N GLY A 342 0.86 9.79 16.37
CA GLY A 342 0.95 11.17 15.90
C GLY A 342 1.54 12.17 16.91
N THR A 343 1.70 11.79 18.18
CA THR A 343 2.28 12.66 19.21
C THR A 343 3.72 13.03 18.85
N THR A 344 4.07 14.31 18.95
CA THR A 344 5.47 14.75 18.91
C THR A 344 6.05 14.76 20.32
N VAL A 345 7.11 13.98 20.54
CA VAL A 345 7.77 13.83 21.85
C VAL A 345 9.19 14.38 21.79
N ALA A 346 9.52 15.25 22.74
CA ALA A 346 10.89 15.68 22.94
C ALA A 346 11.67 14.64 23.76
N GLY A 347 12.92 14.39 23.39
CA GLY A 347 13.75 13.45 24.13
C GLY A 347 15.17 13.31 23.63
N THR A 348 15.99 12.74 24.49
CA THR A 348 17.42 12.49 24.24
C THR A 348 17.62 11.02 23.87
N VAL A 349 18.35 10.75 22.80
CA VAL A 349 18.69 9.37 22.42
C VAL A 349 19.78 8.85 23.33
N VAL A 350 19.55 7.68 23.92
CA VAL A 350 20.50 6.99 24.81
C VAL A 350 20.62 5.51 24.43
N LYS A 351 21.77 4.91 24.66
CA LYS A 351 21.99 3.48 24.41
C LYS A 351 21.30 2.66 25.50
N ALA A 352 20.71 1.53 25.11
CA ALA A 352 20.16 0.58 26.08
C ALA A 352 21.31 -0.08 26.89
N PRO A 353 21.06 -0.56 28.12
CA PRO A 353 22.09 -1.23 28.92
C PRO A 353 22.74 -2.43 28.22
N SER A 354 21.97 -3.14 27.38
CA SER A 354 22.51 -4.26 26.58
C SER A 354 23.53 -3.84 25.53
N GLY A 355 23.60 -2.55 25.18
CA GLY A 355 24.43 -2.03 24.10
C GLY A 355 23.91 -2.33 22.69
N LYS A 356 22.79 -3.05 22.55
CA LYS A 356 22.30 -3.58 21.25
C LYS A 356 21.12 -2.81 20.64
N SER A 357 20.70 -1.73 21.28
CA SER A 357 19.54 -0.92 20.86
C SER A 357 19.60 0.48 21.48
N TYR A 358 18.75 1.39 21.01
CA TYR A 358 18.64 2.76 21.53
C TYR A 358 17.25 3.07 22.07
N ARG A 359 17.17 4.07 22.95
CA ARG A 359 15.95 4.60 23.57
C ARG A 359 15.88 6.10 23.39
N ILE A 360 14.66 6.63 23.39
CA ILE A 360 14.43 8.07 23.54
C ILE A 360 14.03 8.28 25.01
N LYS A 361 14.88 8.96 25.78
CA LYS A 361 14.59 9.42 27.14
C LYS A 361 13.79 10.72 27.04
N THR A 362 12.52 10.67 27.42
CA THR A 362 11.60 11.80 27.50
C THR A 362 11.48 12.29 28.94
N SER A 363 10.72 13.37 29.17
CA SER A 363 10.40 13.82 30.52
C SER A 363 9.57 12.83 31.34
N LYS A 364 8.85 11.90 30.67
CA LYS A 364 7.97 10.92 31.34
C LYS A 364 8.61 9.54 31.52
N GLY A 365 9.79 9.30 30.93
CA GLY A 365 10.47 8.00 30.98
C GLY A 365 11.16 7.65 29.67
N TYR A 366 11.18 6.37 29.31
CA TYR A 366 11.87 5.84 28.14
C TYR A 366 10.88 5.23 27.16
N ILE A 367 11.09 5.49 25.87
CA ILE A 367 10.42 4.79 24.77
C ILE A 367 11.48 4.21 23.82
N SER A 368 11.07 3.29 22.94
CA SER A 368 11.96 2.72 21.94
C SER A 368 12.42 3.79 20.93
N ALA A 369 13.70 3.79 20.57
CA ALA A 369 14.24 4.58 19.47
C ALA A 369 14.21 3.84 18.12
N ASN A 370 13.47 2.74 18.02
CA ASN A 370 13.33 2.02 16.76
C ASN A 370 12.68 2.94 15.70
N THR A 371 13.32 3.03 14.53
CA THR A 371 12.90 3.90 13.42
C THR A 371 11.54 3.53 12.84
N GLN A 372 11.05 2.32 13.09
CA GLN A 372 9.70 1.89 12.71
C GLN A 372 8.61 2.65 13.48
N TYR A 373 8.88 3.07 14.72
CA TYR A 373 7.83 3.59 15.61
C TYR A 373 7.73 5.11 15.63
N SER A 374 8.68 5.80 15.01
CA SER A 374 8.73 7.26 15.01
C SER A 374 9.43 7.81 13.78
N ASN A 375 9.40 9.12 13.60
CA ASN A 375 10.23 9.85 12.66
C ASN A 375 10.85 11.07 13.35
N HIS A 376 11.86 11.69 12.74
CA HIS A 376 12.30 13.02 13.18
C HIS A 376 11.13 14.00 13.07
N ALA A 377 10.95 14.84 14.10
CA ALA A 377 9.96 15.92 14.06
C ALA A 377 10.48 17.14 13.27
N TYR A 378 11.79 17.20 13.01
CA TYR A 378 12.43 18.27 12.27
C TYR A 378 12.85 17.81 10.87
N TYR A 379 13.02 18.74 9.94
CA TYR A 379 13.82 18.52 8.74
C TYR A 379 15.30 18.41 9.14
N GLU A 380 15.93 17.30 8.78
CA GLU A 380 17.32 16.97 9.15
C GLU A 380 18.35 17.47 8.12
N SER A 381 17.91 17.74 6.90
CA SER A 381 18.71 18.20 5.78
C SER A 381 17.92 19.22 4.96
N LEU A 382 18.62 20.02 4.17
CA LEU A 382 18.01 21.00 3.26
C LEU A 382 17.45 20.29 2.02
N GLY A 383 16.20 20.57 1.68
CA GLY A 383 15.58 20.13 0.42
C GLY A 383 16.16 20.84 -0.81
N SER A 384 15.97 20.24 -1.98
CA SER A 384 16.51 20.75 -3.27
C SER A 384 15.94 22.12 -3.66
N VAL A 385 14.68 22.40 -3.32
CA VAL A 385 13.94 23.62 -3.69
C VAL A 385 14.38 24.85 -2.86
N LYS A 386 15.12 24.65 -1.76
CA LYS A 386 15.66 25.72 -0.89
C LYS A 386 14.63 26.79 -0.47
N THR A 387 13.36 26.40 -0.41
CA THR A 387 12.24 27.23 0.01
C THR A 387 11.38 26.42 0.97
N ILE A 388 10.82 27.07 1.98
CA ILE A 388 9.85 26.47 2.89
C ILE A 388 8.57 27.32 2.91
N THR A 389 7.43 26.69 3.16
CA THR A 389 6.15 27.34 3.40
C THR A 389 5.72 27.16 4.85
N THR A 390 5.30 28.22 5.51
CA THR A 390 4.82 28.17 6.91
C THR A 390 3.44 27.51 7.01
N LYS A 391 3.28 26.51 7.87
CA LYS A 391 1.99 25.83 8.13
C LYS A 391 1.14 26.55 9.18
N LYS A 392 1.77 27.38 10.00
CA LYS A 392 1.15 28.23 11.02
C LYS A 392 2.03 29.46 11.27
N LYS A 393 1.56 30.40 12.09
CA LYS A 393 2.37 31.54 12.53
C LYS A 393 3.70 31.06 13.13
N VAL A 394 4.81 31.52 12.59
CA VAL A 394 6.17 31.30 13.12
C VAL A 394 6.83 32.63 13.41
N TYR A 395 7.90 32.61 14.20
CA TYR A 395 8.75 33.77 14.41
C TYR A 395 10.10 33.53 13.76
N GLU A 396 10.62 34.56 13.09
CA GLU A 396 12.03 34.67 12.75
C GLU A 396 12.81 35.09 13.98
N TYR A 397 14.03 34.59 14.09
CA TYR A 397 14.93 34.90 15.20
C TYR A 397 16.25 35.46 14.69
N SER A 398 16.79 36.45 15.41
CA SER A 398 18.13 37.01 15.17
C SER A 398 19.26 36.10 15.66
N LYS A 399 18.95 35.15 16.55
CA LYS A 399 19.91 34.17 17.09
C LYS A 399 19.31 32.77 17.08
N SER A 400 20.14 31.77 16.80
CA SER A 400 19.76 30.34 16.75
C SER A 400 19.39 29.71 18.10
N THR A 401 19.32 30.50 19.18
CA THR A 401 18.87 30.06 20.51
C THR A 401 17.35 30.04 20.65
N PHE A 402 16.61 30.74 19.77
CA PHE A 402 15.16 30.85 19.78
C PHE A 402 14.56 31.41 21.09
N LYS A 403 15.35 32.20 21.85
CA LYS A 403 14.83 32.93 23.02
C LYS A 403 13.85 34.01 22.55
N GLN A 404 12.81 34.27 23.34
CA GLN A 404 11.80 35.27 23.02
C GLN A 404 12.39 36.67 22.78
N ALA A 405 13.41 37.07 23.54
CA ALA A 405 14.15 38.32 23.36
C ALA A 405 14.87 38.46 22.00
N ASN A 406 15.04 37.37 21.26
CA ASN A 406 15.67 37.36 19.94
C ASN A 406 14.65 37.26 18.79
N ARG A 407 13.35 37.36 19.07
CA ARG A 407 12.31 37.38 18.01
C ARG A 407 12.48 38.66 17.20
N ALA A 408 12.53 38.51 15.88
CA ALA A 408 12.53 39.62 14.94
C ALA A 408 11.10 39.81 14.42
N SER A 409 10.74 39.12 13.34
CA SER A 409 9.44 39.26 12.68
C SER A 409 8.54 38.06 12.93
N ALA A 410 7.24 38.32 13.04
CA ALA A 410 6.23 37.27 12.97
C ALA A 410 5.89 36.99 11.51
N VAL A 411 5.93 35.73 11.11
CA VAL A 411 5.59 35.28 9.76
C VAL A 411 4.26 34.54 9.82
N THR A 412 3.30 34.96 9.01
CA THR A 412 1.96 34.38 8.96
C THR A 412 1.98 32.98 8.32
N LYS A 413 0.85 32.27 8.39
CA LYS A 413 0.68 30.97 7.71
C LYS A 413 0.67 31.19 6.19
N GLY A 414 1.25 30.25 5.44
CA GLY A 414 1.27 30.26 3.98
C GLY A 414 2.40 31.07 3.37
N THR A 415 3.20 31.76 4.18
CA THR A 415 4.35 32.53 3.69
C THR A 415 5.46 31.60 3.22
N LYS A 416 5.99 31.88 2.03
CA LYS A 416 7.18 31.23 1.49
C LYS A 416 8.43 31.95 1.98
N LEU A 417 9.41 31.20 2.49
CA LEU A 417 10.68 31.69 2.99
C LEU A 417 11.82 30.97 2.28
N THR A 418 12.81 31.71 1.78
CA THR A 418 14.01 31.14 1.16
C THR A 418 15.01 30.74 2.23
N VAL A 419 15.50 29.51 2.15
CA VAL A 419 16.41 28.89 3.13
C VAL A 419 17.74 28.53 2.51
N THR A 420 18.84 28.84 3.21
CA THR A 420 20.21 28.60 2.71
C THR A 420 20.86 27.38 3.36
N ALA A 421 20.43 27.00 4.56
CA ALA A 421 20.96 25.84 5.29
C ALA A 421 19.97 25.30 6.32
N VAL A 422 20.15 24.04 6.69
CA VAL A 422 19.61 23.44 7.92
C VAL A 422 20.76 23.27 8.90
N LYS A 423 20.60 23.76 10.13
CA LYS A 423 21.60 23.66 11.20
C LYS A 423 21.03 22.98 12.43
N LYS A 424 21.93 22.42 13.24
CA LYS A 424 21.64 21.65 14.46
C LYS A 424 22.01 22.43 15.71
N ARG A 425 21.17 22.31 16.75
CA ARG A 425 21.48 22.73 18.14
C ARG A 425 22.00 21.56 18.96
N SER A 426 22.68 21.85 20.08
CA SER A 426 23.15 20.83 21.03
C SER A 426 22.02 19.94 21.57
N THR A 427 20.82 20.48 21.72
CA THR A 427 19.59 19.74 22.11
C THR A 427 19.13 18.73 21.07
N GLY A 428 19.70 18.76 19.85
CA GLY A 428 19.24 17.97 18.73
C GLY A 428 18.12 18.60 17.91
N SER A 429 17.55 19.74 18.30
CA SER A 429 16.61 20.48 17.45
C SER A 429 17.29 20.99 16.17
N ARG A 430 16.55 21.08 15.07
CA ARG A 430 17.02 21.69 13.81
C ARG A 430 16.32 23.03 13.55
N TYR A 431 17.01 23.90 12.83
CA TYR A 431 16.49 25.18 12.37
C TYR A 431 16.99 25.48 10.97
N PHE A 432 16.18 26.20 10.22
CA PHE A 432 16.57 26.76 8.93
C PHE A 432 17.31 28.09 9.13
N VAL A 433 18.32 28.33 8.31
CA VAL A 433 18.94 29.64 8.10
C VAL A 433 18.26 30.26 6.88
N LEU A 434 17.67 31.43 7.05
CA LEU A 434 16.99 32.17 5.99
C LEU A 434 18.00 32.99 5.17
N SER A 435 17.67 33.28 3.91
CA SER A 435 18.48 34.14 3.05
C SER A 435 18.68 35.56 3.61
N ASN A 436 17.73 36.04 4.42
CA ASN A 436 17.79 37.33 5.12
C ASN A 436 18.67 37.32 6.40
N GLY A 437 19.42 36.23 6.65
CA GLY A 437 20.30 36.07 7.81
C GLY A 437 19.59 35.73 9.13
N LYS A 438 18.26 35.55 9.13
CA LYS A 438 17.49 35.13 10.31
C LYS A 438 17.32 33.62 10.39
N TYR A 439 16.72 33.15 11.48
CA TYR A 439 16.51 31.73 11.75
C TYR A 439 15.04 31.43 11.99
N VAL A 440 14.58 30.28 11.50
CA VAL A 440 13.22 29.76 11.76
C VAL A 440 13.28 28.28 12.09
N THR A 441 12.27 27.78 12.82
CA THR A 441 12.23 26.37 13.22
C THR A 441 12.17 25.45 12.01
N ALA A 442 12.88 24.32 12.07
CA ALA A 442 12.75 23.26 11.06
C ALA A 442 11.73 22.19 11.47
N LEU A 443 10.86 22.46 12.45
CA LEU A 443 9.79 21.55 12.86
C LEU A 443 8.78 21.36 11.71
N GLN A 444 8.59 20.11 11.27
CA GLN A 444 7.68 19.74 10.19
C GLN A 444 6.20 20.07 10.49
N SER A 445 5.85 20.26 11.77
CA SER A 445 4.52 20.70 12.18
C SER A 445 4.30 22.20 11.99
N TYR A 446 5.35 23.00 11.81
CA TYR A 446 5.31 24.45 11.64
C TYR A 446 5.63 24.90 10.22
N VAL A 447 6.38 24.10 9.46
CA VAL A 447 6.80 24.42 8.10
C VAL A 447 6.73 23.19 7.20
N THR A 448 6.73 23.39 5.88
CA THR A 448 6.95 22.36 4.88
C THR A 448 7.97 22.85 3.87
N GLU A 449 8.88 21.97 3.45
CA GLU A 449 9.58 22.15 2.17
C GLU A 449 8.62 21.97 1.00
#